data_AF-W7Y5L2-F1
#
_entry.id   AF-W7Y5L2-F1
#
_cell.length_a   1.000
_cell.length_b   1.000
_cell.length_c   1.000
_cell.angle_alpha   90.00
_cell.angle_beta   90.00
_cell.angle_gamma   90.00
#
_symmetry.space_group_name_H-M   'P 1'
#
loop_
_entity.id
_entity.type
_entity.pdbx_description
1 polymer ?
#
loop_
_entity_poly.entity_id
_entity_poly.type
_entity_poly.pdbx_seq_one_letter_code
_entity_poly.pdbx_strand_id
1 'polypeptide(L)'
;MKQRDITDCGAACLASVATHYKLKLPVSRIRQMAGTDKKGTNVLGLIKAAEKMGFTAKGVKGGVDALPKIPLPAIAHVVVKEVLHHYIVIYKVSKEKVEYMDPGDGSIHKQSIEEFNKQWTGVLVLLVPNEDFTSGNEKVSNLKRFAFLLKPHKSILTQSLIGAILYTVLGLSTSIYIQKITDFVLIDQNKNLLNLLSVGMIIILFFQIFIGASKSVLILRTGQKIDAQLILGYYKHLLKLPQRFF
;
A
#
# COMPACT_ATOMS: atom_id res chain seq x y z
N MET A 1 0.32 13.25 1.73
CA MET A 1 -0.08 12.13 0.84
C MET A 1 0.97 12.01 -0.24
N LYS A 2 1.72 10.90 -0.31
CA LYS A 2 2.82 10.77 -1.28
C LYS A 2 2.32 10.30 -2.66
N GLN A 3 2.78 10.94 -3.73
CA GLN A 3 2.53 10.54 -5.11
C GLN A 3 3.24 9.22 -5.44
N ARG A 4 2.64 8.43 -6.33
CA ARG A 4 3.21 7.14 -6.77
C ARG A 4 3.89 7.24 -8.11
N ASP A 5 3.36 8.09 -8.98
CA ASP A 5 3.89 8.45 -10.29
C ASP A 5 4.29 9.93 -10.28
N ILE A 6 5.24 10.32 -11.13
CA ILE A 6 5.66 11.71 -11.30
C ILE A 6 4.53 12.60 -11.82
N THR A 7 3.58 12.02 -12.55
CA THR A 7 2.42 12.71 -13.15
C THR A 7 1.23 12.87 -12.19
N ASP A 8 1.26 12.21 -11.03
CA ASP A 8 0.12 12.09 -10.12
C ASP A 8 0.01 13.25 -9.10
N CYS A 9 0.89 14.26 -9.13
CA CYS A 9 0.95 15.32 -8.12
C CYS A 9 -0.43 15.98 -7.88
N GLY A 10 -1.14 16.35 -8.94
CA GLY A 10 -2.49 16.94 -8.84
C GLY A 10 -3.54 15.98 -8.24
N ALA A 11 -3.53 14.70 -8.64
CA ALA A 11 -4.43 13.69 -8.07
C ALA A 11 -4.11 13.41 -6.60
N ALA A 12 -2.83 13.44 -6.22
CA ALA A 12 -2.39 13.30 -4.84
C ALA A 12 -2.81 14.51 -3.98
N CYS A 13 -2.76 15.72 -4.53
CA CYS A 13 -3.29 16.94 -3.88
C CYS A 13 -4.79 16.82 -3.60
N LEU A 14 -5.60 16.46 -4.61
CA LEU A 14 -7.04 16.21 -4.43
C LEU A 14 -7.31 15.10 -3.42
N ALA A 15 -6.54 14.01 -3.45
CA ALA A 15 -6.68 12.93 -2.47
C ALA A 15 -6.41 13.41 -1.05
N SER A 16 -5.46 14.34 -0.89
CA SER A 16 -5.12 14.92 0.40
C SER A 16 -6.23 15.84 0.91
N VAL A 17 -6.74 16.73 0.05
CA VAL A 17 -7.88 17.60 0.38
C VAL A 17 -9.12 16.77 0.73
N ALA A 18 -9.45 15.74 -0.07
CA ALA A 18 -10.58 14.86 0.22
C ALA A 18 -10.41 14.14 1.56
N THR A 19 -9.19 13.68 1.88
CA THR A 19 -8.90 13.05 3.17
C THR A 19 -9.07 14.01 4.34
N HIS A 20 -8.73 15.29 4.16
CA HIS A 20 -8.99 16.34 5.16
C HIS A 20 -10.48 16.45 5.49
N TYR A 21 -11.35 16.37 4.47
CA TYR A 21 -12.81 16.32 4.64
C TYR A 21 -13.37 14.90 4.91
N LYS A 22 -12.55 13.98 5.40
CA LYS A 22 -12.93 12.58 5.76
C LYS A 22 -13.43 11.72 4.58
N LEU A 23 -13.09 12.07 3.35
CA LEU A 23 -13.33 11.26 2.15
C LEU A 23 -12.03 10.57 1.69
N LYS A 24 -11.96 9.25 1.87
CA LYS A 24 -10.79 8.43 1.50
C LYS A 24 -11.05 7.69 0.19
N LEU A 25 -10.50 8.22 -0.90
CA LEU A 25 -10.55 7.62 -2.25
C LEU A 25 -9.18 7.07 -2.69
N PRO A 26 -9.14 6.00 -3.50
CA PRO A 26 -7.91 5.59 -4.19
C PRO A 26 -7.42 6.70 -5.14
N VAL A 27 -6.12 7.00 -5.10
CA VAL A 27 -5.51 8.02 -5.99
C VAL A 27 -5.74 7.68 -7.47
N SER A 28 -5.75 6.40 -7.84
CA SER A 28 -6.05 5.95 -9.20
C SER A 28 -7.46 6.34 -9.67
N ARG A 29 -8.46 6.34 -8.77
CA ARG A 29 -9.82 6.79 -9.10
C ARG A 29 -9.85 8.29 -9.34
N ILE A 30 -9.14 9.06 -8.51
CA ILE A 30 -9.00 10.52 -8.67
C ILE A 30 -8.26 10.85 -9.97
N ARG A 31 -7.17 10.13 -10.28
CA ARG A 31 -6.40 10.23 -11.54
C ARG A 31 -7.31 10.05 -12.76
N GLN A 32 -8.18 9.03 -12.74
CA GLN A 32 -9.15 8.78 -13.80
C GLN A 32 -10.21 9.89 -13.90
N MET A 33 -10.71 10.41 -12.77
CA MET A 33 -11.66 11.52 -12.74
C MET A 33 -11.05 12.81 -13.30
N ALA A 34 -9.81 13.10 -12.93
CA ALA A 34 -9.04 14.28 -13.33
C ALA A 34 -8.55 14.20 -14.77
N GLY A 35 -8.47 12.98 -15.33
CA GLY A 35 -7.97 12.79 -16.68
C GLY A 35 -6.47 12.97 -16.80
N THR A 36 -5.72 12.70 -15.72
CA THR A 36 -4.26 12.77 -15.71
C THR A 36 -3.68 11.86 -16.79
N ASP A 37 -2.84 12.44 -17.65
CA ASP A 37 -2.17 11.74 -18.73
C ASP A 37 -0.64 11.77 -18.53
N LYS A 38 0.13 11.42 -19.57
CA LYS A 38 1.60 11.41 -19.54
C LYS A 38 2.22 12.78 -19.31
N LYS A 39 1.47 13.88 -19.52
CA LYS A 39 1.88 15.26 -19.27
C LYS A 39 1.44 15.77 -17.89
N GLY A 40 0.72 14.95 -17.12
CA GLY A 40 0.25 15.31 -15.78
C GLY A 40 -1.22 15.73 -15.75
N THR A 41 -1.58 16.58 -14.79
CA THR A 41 -2.97 17.02 -14.58
C THR A 41 -3.08 18.53 -14.78
N ASN A 42 -3.99 18.98 -15.62
CA ASN A 42 -4.26 20.41 -15.78
C ASN A 42 -5.28 20.92 -14.75
N VAL A 43 -5.35 22.24 -14.56
CA VAL A 43 -6.27 22.88 -13.59
C VAL A 43 -7.73 22.56 -13.86
N LEU A 44 -8.15 22.53 -15.13
CA LEU A 44 -9.51 22.17 -15.52
C LEU A 44 -9.87 20.73 -15.10
N GLY A 45 -8.92 19.80 -15.25
CA GLY A 45 -9.05 18.42 -14.83
C GLY A 45 -9.18 18.28 -13.32
N LEU A 46 -8.41 19.08 -12.55
CA LEU A 46 -8.54 19.14 -11.09
C LEU A 46 -9.93 19.62 -10.66
N ILE A 47 -10.44 20.69 -11.28
CA ILE A 47 -11.77 21.24 -10.98
C ILE A 47 -12.86 20.20 -11.30
N LYS A 48 -12.84 19.62 -12.50
CA LYS A 48 -13.80 18.59 -12.91
C LYS A 48 -13.76 17.34 -12.03
N ALA A 49 -12.59 16.96 -11.53
CA ALA A 49 -12.46 15.84 -10.59
C ALA A 49 -13.03 16.19 -9.22
N ALA A 50 -12.74 17.39 -8.71
CA ALA A 50 -13.27 17.88 -7.44
C ALA A 50 -14.81 17.95 -7.47
N GLU A 51 -15.40 18.47 -8.56
CA GLU A 51 -16.85 18.51 -8.76
C GLU A 51 -17.47 17.10 -8.72
N LYS A 52 -16.87 16.12 -9.40
CA LYS A 52 -17.29 14.71 -9.35
C LYS A 52 -17.17 14.07 -7.97
N MET A 53 -16.38 14.67 -7.08
CA MET A 53 -16.18 14.22 -5.69
C MET A 53 -17.10 14.97 -4.71
N GLY A 54 -18.00 15.83 -5.19
CA GLY A 54 -18.89 16.64 -4.36
C GLY A 54 -18.24 17.92 -3.81
N PHE A 55 -17.24 18.48 -4.50
CA PHE A 55 -16.68 19.77 -4.13
C PHE A 55 -17.13 20.85 -5.11
N THR A 56 -17.47 22.03 -4.59
CA THR A 56 -17.45 23.25 -5.39
C THR A 56 -16.01 23.68 -5.54
N ALA A 57 -15.49 23.69 -6.76
CA ALA A 57 -14.10 24.05 -7.05
C ALA A 57 -13.98 25.22 -8.03
N LYS A 58 -13.04 26.14 -7.78
CA LYS A 58 -12.73 27.26 -8.68
C LYS A 58 -11.24 27.46 -8.83
N GLY A 59 -10.78 27.58 -10.07
CA GLY A 59 -9.42 28.02 -10.40
C GLY A 59 -9.37 29.54 -10.35
N VAL A 60 -8.44 30.10 -9.58
CA VAL A 60 -8.24 31.55 -9.43
C VAL A 60 -6.78 31.90 -9.62
N LYS A 61 -6.53 33.14 -10.07
CA LYS A 61 -5.20 33.74 -10.12
C LYS A 61 -5.18 34.93 -9.18
N GLY A 62 -4.21 35.00 -8.29
CA GLY A 62 -4.12 36.05 -7.27
C GLY A 62 -2.69 36.32 -6.83
N GLY A 63 -2.51 37.43 -6.13
CA GLY A 63 -1.24 37.79 -5.48
C GLY A 63 -1.15 37.24 -4.06
N VAL A 64 -0.01 37.50 -3.42
CA VAL A 64 0.32 37.06 -2.05
C VAL A 64 -0.68 37.59 -1.03
N ASP A 65 -1.21 38.78 -1.27
CA ASP A 65 -2.22 39.46 -0.46
C ASP A 65 -3.56 38.69 -0.39
N ALA A 66 -3.81 37.79 -1.33
CA ALA A 66 -4.99 36.93 -1.34
C ALA A 66 -4.83 35.68 -0.45
N LEU A 67 -3.60 35.19 -0.20
CA LEU A 67 -3.36 33.94 0.54
C LEU A 67 -4.01 33.89 1.93
N PRO A 68 -4.09 34.98 2.72
CA PRO A 68 -4.78 34.95 4.01
C PRO A 68 -6.31 34.92 3.91
N LYS A 69 -6.89 35.21 2.73
CA LYS A 69 -8.34 35.40 2.52
C LYS A 69 -9.01 34.20 1.83
N ILE A 70 -8.26 33.20 1.41
CA ILE A 70 -8.80 32.04 0.69
C ILE A 70 -9.36 30.98 1.65
N PRO A 71 -10.36 30.19 1.21
CA PRO A 71 -10.73 28.97 1.92
C PRO A 71 -9.58 27.96 1.91
N LEU A 72 -9.38 27.27 3.04
CA LEU A 72 -8.36 26.24 3.21
C LEU A 72 -9.00 24.89 3.56
N PRO A 73 -8.42 23.76 3.13
CA PRO A 73 -7.20 23.66 2.33
C PRO A 73 -7.41 24.01 0.84
N ALA A 74 -6.39 24.58 0.22
CA ALA A 74 -6.39 24.96 -1.20
C ALA A 74 -5.22 24.29 -1.95
N ILE A 75 -5.37 24.04 -3.25
CA ILE A 75 -4.27 23.51 -4.08
C ILE A 75 -3.57 24.69 -4.75
N ALA A 76 -2.24 24.74 -4.65
CA ALA A 76 -1.43 25.75 -5.32
C ALA A 76 -0.58 25.13 -6.41
N HIS A 77 -0.40 25.86 -7.51
CA HIS A 77 0.52 25.48 -8.57
C HIS A 77 1.84 26.24 -8.43
N VAL A 78 2.93 25.49 -8.33
CA VAL A 78 4.29 26.01 -8.11
C VAL A 78 5.22 25.53 -9.22
N VAL A 79 6.31 26.28 -9.44
CA VAL A 79 7.42 25.87 -10.29
C VAL A 79 8.62 25.63 -9.40
N VAL A 80 8.97 24.36 -9.24
CA VAL A 80 10.11 23.93 -8.43
C VAL A 80 11.38 24.01 -9.27
N LYS A 81 12.41 24.67 -8.74
CA LYS A 81 13.72 24.87 -9.39
C LYS A 81 13.58 25.44 -10.82
N GLU A 82 12.62 26.34 -11.03
CA GLU A 82 12.38 27.04 -12.31
C GLU A 82 12.03 26.16 -13.53
N VAL A 83 11.95 24.84 -13.37
CA VAL A 83 11.76 23.90 -14.49
C VAL A 83 10.56 22.97 -14.28
N LEU A 84 10.26 22.60 -13.04
CA LEU A 84 9.25 21.56 -12.77
C LEU A 84 7.92 22.17 -12.31
N HIS A 85 6.89 22.05 -13.15
CA HIS A 85 5.52 22.33 -12.76
C HIS A 85 5.01 21.31 -11.76
N HIS A 86 4.52 21.78 -10.62
CA HIS A 86 4.10 20.93 -9.52
C HIS A 86 2.85 21.48 -8.82
N TYR A 87 2.09 20.60 -8.18
CA TYR A 87 0.97 20.99 -7.33
C TYR A 87 1.28 20.64 -5.88
N ILE A 88 0.90 21.53 -4.98
CA ILE A 88 0.99 21.34 -3.53
C ILE A 88 -0.34 21.69 -2.87
N VAL A 89 -0.55 21.26 -1.63
CA VAL A 89 -1.77 21.60 -0.87
C VAL A 89 -1.43 22.54 0.28
N ILE A 90 -1.96 23.76 0.25
CA ILE A 90 -1.86 24.71 1.35
C ILE A 90 -2.89 24.32 2.42
N TYR A 91 -2.43 24.09 3.65
CA TYR A 91 -3.30 23.77 4.79
C TYR A 91 -3.50 24.95 5.73
N LYS A 92 -2.47 25.78 5.89
CA LYS A 92 -2.52 26.92 6.81
C LYS A 92 -1.70 28.08 6.25
N VAL A 93 -2.25 29.28 6.36
CA VAL A 93 -1.56 30.53 6.04
C VAL A 93 -1.59 31.39 7.30
N SER A 94 -0.42 31.84 7.76
CA SER A 94 -0.30 32.85 8.81
C SER A 94 0.15 34.18 8.20
N LYS A 95 0.37 35.22 9.01
CA LYS A 95 0.86 36.51 8.51
C LYS A 95 2.24 36.45 7.86
N GLU A 96 3.06 35.47 8.24
CA GLU A 96 4.47 35.39 7.82
C GLU A 96 4.83 34.06 7.13
N LYS A 97 4.05 32.99 7.36
CA LYS A 97 4.41 31.62 6.95
C LYS A 97 3.27 30.91 6.25
N VAL A 98 3.63 30.03 5.33
CA VAL A 98 2.71 29.11 4.65
C VAL A 98 3.07 27.68 5.05
N GLU A 99 2.06 26.92 5.47
CA GLU A 99 2.17 25.49 5.74
C GLU A 99 1.45 24.72 4.64
N TYR A 100 2.20 23.89 3.92
CA TYR A 100 1.72 23.13 2.78
C TYR A 100 2.20 21.68 2.82
N MET A 101 1.47 20.80 2.16
CA MET A 101 1.88 19.42 1.93
C MET A 101 2.35 19.27 0.49
N ASP A 102 3.56 18.76 0.33
CA ASP A 102 4.13 18.41 -0.96
C ASP A 102 3.83 16.94 -1.27
N PRO A 103 3.13 16.61 -2.38
CA PRO A 103 2.90 15.22 -2.74
C PRO A 103 4.17 14.47 -3.16
N GLY A 104 5.26 15.16 -3.53
CA GLY A 104 6.54 14.56 -3.92
C GLY A 104 7.18 13.73 -2.81
N ASP A 105 7.25 14.27 -1.60
CA ASP A 105 7.73 13.54 -0.41
C ASP A 105 6.58 13.06 0.50
N GLY A 106 5.40 13.69 0.38
CA GLY A 106 4.20 13.40 1.14
C GLY A 106 4.16 14.09 2.51
N SER A 107 5.12 14.97 2.80
CA SER A 107 5.35 15.63 4.09
C SER A 107 4.73 17.03 4.16
N ILE A 108 4.58 17.56 5.37
CA ILE A 108 4.16 18.95 5.60
C ILE A 108 5.41 19.81 5.76
N HIS A 109 5.47 20.88 4.97
CA HIS A 109 6.54 21.87 4.96
C HIS A 109 6.02 23.22 5.45
N LYS A 110 6.93 24.01 6.01
CA LYS A 110 6.68 25.39 6.47
C LYS A 110 7.77 26.28 5.93
N GLN A 111 7.38 27.37 5.28
CA GLN A 111 8.32 28.35 4.74
C GLN A 111 7.74 29.76 4.86
N SER A 112 8.59 30.77 4.68
CA SER A 112 8.12 32.16 4.68
C SER A 112 7.25 32.44 3.45
N ILE A 113 6.34 33.41 3.56
CA ILE A 113 5.53 33.85 2.42
C ILE A 113 6.42 34.34 1.27
N GLU A 114 7.53 35.01 1.59
CA GLU A 114 8.49 35.51 0.60
C GLU A 114 9.14 34.38 -0.19
N GLU A 115 9.58 33.31 0.48
CA GLU A 115 10.15 32.12 -0.15
C GLU A 115 9.10 31.37 -0.97
N PHE A 116 7.86 31.29 -0.47
CA PHE A 116 6.77 30.68 -1.22
C PHE A 116 6.46 31.46 -2.50
N ASN A 117 6.45 32.79 -2.44
CA ASN A 117 6.15 33.63 -3.58
C ASN A 117 7.15 33.47 -4.73
N LYS A 118 8.41 33.13 -4.44
CA LYS A 118 9.44 32.88 -5.46
C LYS A 118 9.14 31.64 -6.32
N GLN A 119 8.47 30.64 -5.78
CA GLN A 119 8.11 29.40 -6.50
C GLN A 119 6.65 29.37 -6.95
N TRP A 120 5.78 30.18 -6.36
CA TRP A 120 4.36 30.16 -6.64
C TRP A 120 4.02 30.88 -7.95
N THR A 121 3.19 30.25 -8.78
CA THR A 121 2.78 30.82 -10.08
C THR A 121 1.63 31.83 -9.99
N GLY A 122 1.10 32.08 -8.79
CA GLY A 122 -0.11 32.88 -8.59
C GLY A 122 -1.41 32.09 -8.82
N VAL A 123 -1.34 30.84 -9.28
CA VAL A 123 -2.52 30.01 -9.57
C VAL A 123 -2.90 29.15 -8.36
N LEU A 124 -4.19 29.18 -8.02
CA LEU A 124 -4.80 28.40 -6.94
C LEU A 124 -6.05 27.67 -7.45
N VAL A 125 -6.34 26.53 -6.85
CA VAL A 125 -7.62 25.83 -6.95
C VAL A 125 -8.24 25.81 -5.56
N LEU A 126 -9.32 26.55 -5.41
CA LEU A 126 -10.10 26.65 -4.18
C LEU A 126 -11.17 25.56 -4.20
N LEU A 127 -11.32 24.81 -3.11
CA LEU A 127 -12.27 23.70 -3.05
C LEU A 127 -13.00 23.73 -1.70
N VAL A 128 -14.33 23.64 -1.74
CA VAL A 128 -15.17 23.55 -0.54
C VAL A 128 -16.22 22.46 -0.78
N PRO A 129 -16.53 21.59 0.21
CA PRO A 129 -17.63 20.64 0.10
C PRO A 129 -18.93 21.33 -0.29
N ASN A 130 -19.68 20.76 -1.23
CA ASN A 130 -21.02 21.20 -1.58
C ASN A 130 -22.08 20.28 -0.95
N GLU A 131 -23.36 20.48 -1.28
CA GLU A 131 -24.47 19.68 -0.74
C GLU A 131 -24.40 18.19 -1.14
N ASP A 132 -23.75 17.87 -2.26
CA ASP A 132 -23.54 16.50 -2.74
C ASP A 132 -22.33 15.81 -2.07
N PHE A 133 -21.56 16.53 -1.23
CA PHE A 133 -20.39 15.96 -0.58
C PHE A 133 -20.75 14.92 0.47
N THR A 134 -20.30 13.68 0.25
CA THR A 134 -20.43 12.62 1.26
C THR A 134 -19.07 12.17 1.78
N SER A 135 -18.89 12.21 3.10
CA SER A 135 -17.73 11.58 3.74
C SER A 135 -17.80 10.05 3.59
N GLY A 136 -16.65 9.38 3.50
CA GLY A 136 -16.64 7.94 3.28
C GLY A 136 -15.25 7.36 3.15
N ASN A 137 -15.16 6.02 3.18
CA ASN A 137 -13.91 5.31 2.96
C ASN A 137 -14.07 4.22 1.92
N GLU A 138 -13.65 4.52 0.70
CA GLU A 138 -13.67 3.57 -0.41
C GLU A 138 -12.32 2.86 -0.61
N LYS A 139 -11.31 3.18 0.22
CA LYS A 139 -10.04 2.45 0.18
C LYS A 139 -10.25 1.06 0.76
N VAL A 140 -10.09 0.06 -0.08
CA VAL A 140 -10.01 -1.33 0.37
C VAL A 140 -8.62 -1.56 0.99
N SER A 141 -8.59 -2.04 2.24
CA SER A 141 -7.35 -2.40 2.92
C SER A 141 -6.59 -3.49 2.16
N ASN A 142 -5.26 -3.35 2.08
CA ASN A 142 -4.38 -4.35 1.48
C ASN A 142 -4.53 -5.71 2.18
N LEU A 143 -4.71 -5.72 3.50
CA LEU A 143 -4.90 -6.96 4.26
C LEU A 143 -6.21 -7.66 3.89
N LYS A 144 -7.28 -6.90 3.67
CA LYS A 144 -8.58 -7.45 3.24
C LYS A 144 -8.48 -8.03 1.81
N ARG A 145 -7.73 -7.37 0.92
CA ARG A 145 -7.43 -7.89 -0.43
C ARG A 145 -6.62 -9.19 -0.35
N PHE A 146 -5.59 -9.22 0.50
CA PHE A 146 -4.76 -10.41 0.71
C PHE A 146 -5.57 -11.58 1.30
N ALA A 147 -6.39 -11.32 2.31
CA ALA A 147 -7.27 -12.33 2.89
C ALA A 147 -8.27 -12.89 1.85
N PHE A 148 -8.77 -12.06 0.94
CA PHE A 148 -9.64 -12.52 -0.15
C PHE A 148 -8.91 -13.46 -1.11
N LEU A 149 -7.64 -13.19 -1.42
CA LEU A 149 -6.81 -14.05 -2.28
C LEU A 149 -6.47 -15.39 -1.63
N LEU A 150 -6.29 -15.41 -0.30
CA LEU A 150 -5.99 -16.65 0.44
C LEU A 150 -7.23 -17.50 0.73
N LYS A 151 -8.41 -16.89 0.81
CA LYS A 151 -9.67 -17.57 1.20
C LYS A 151 -9.95 -18.86 0.40
N PRO A 152 -9.78 -18.91 -0.94
CA PRO A 152 -10.00 -20.14 -1.72
C PRO A 152 -9.04 -21.28 -1.38
N HIS A 153 -7.86 -20.96 -0.83
CA HIS A 153 -6.78 -21.91 -0.56
C HIS A 153 -6.65 -22.27 0.93
N LYS A 154 -7.65 -21.91 1.76
CA LYS A 154 -7.63 -22.13 3.21
C LYS A 154 -7.33 -23.58 3.61
N SER A 155 -7.94 -24.56 2.95
CA SER A 155 -7.77 -25.98 3.29
C SER A 155 -6.32 -26.43 3.15
N ILE A 156 -5.67 -26.09 2.02
CA ILE A 156 -4.27 -26.45 1.77
C ILE A 156 -3.35 -25.72 2.76
N LEU A 157 -3.61 -24.44 3.03
CA LEU A 157 -2.84 -23.67 4.02
C LEU A 157 -2.97 -24.27 5.43
N THR A 158 -4.15 -24.71 5.83
CA THR A 158 -4.36 -25.39 7.12
C THR A 158 -3.65 -26.74 7.17
N GLN A 159 -3.70 -27.55 6.10
CA GLN A 159 -2.95 -28.82 6.02
C GLN A 159 -1.44 -28.60 6.10
N SER A 160 -0.91 -27.63 5.36
CA SER A 160 0.50 -27.27 5.41
C SER A 160 0.91 -26.73 6.80
N LEU A 161 0.03 -25.99 7.48
CA LEU A 161 0.26 -25.51 8.84
C LEU A 161 0.31 -26.66 9.84
N ILE A 162 -0.65 -27.60 9.80
CA ILE A 162 -0.65 -28.79 10.65
C ILE A 162 0.59 -29.64 10.37
N GLY A 163 0.93 -29.85 9.09
CA GLY A 163 2.15 -30.55 8.70
C GLY A 163 3.42 -29.85 9.19
N ALA A 164 3.45 -28.51 9.22
CA ALA A 164 4.58 -27.76 9.77
C ALA A 164 4.71 -27.96 11.29
N ILE A 165 3.60 -27.95 12.03
CA ILE A 165 3.59 -28.21 13.48
C ILE A 165 4.09 -29.64 13.75
N LEU A 166 3.55 -30.64 13.05
CA LEU A 166 3.98 -32.04 13.20
C LEU A 166 5.47 -32.22 12.86
N TYR A 167 5.93 -31.61 11.77
CA TYR A 167 7.35 -31.60 11.39
C TYR A 167 8.25 -31.05 12.51
N THR A 168 7.82 -29.96 13.16
CA THR A 168 8.57 -29.36 14.28
C THR A 168 8.56 -30.27 15.51
N VAL A 169 7.41 -30.86 15.86
CA VAL A 169 7.30 -31.79 16.99
C VAL A 169 8.18 -33.03 16.78
N LEU A 170 8.16 -33.63 15.59
CA LEU A 170 9.05 -34.75 15.25
C LEU A 170 10.53 -34.33 15.28
N GLY A 171 10.84 -33.09 14.93
CA GLY A 171 12.21 -32.56 15.03
C GLY A 171 12.74 -32.53 16.46
N LEU A 172 11.88 -32.25 17.44
CA LEU A 172 12.24 -32.27 18.87
C LEU A 172 12.56 -33.69 19.37
N SER A 173 12.11 -34.74 18.69
CA SER A 173 12.46 -36.13 19.02
C SER A 173 13.97 -36.38 18.96
N THR A 174 14.70 -35.63 18.14
CA THR A 174 16.18 -35.68 18.08
C THR A 174 16.82 -35.36 19.43
N SER A 175 16.33 -34.33 20.13
CA SER A 175 16.88 -33.95 21.43
C SER A 175 16.66 -35.03 22.48
N ILE A 176 15.47 -35.66 22.49
CA ILE A 176 15.13 -36.76 23.39
C ILE A 176 15.99 -37.99 23.07
N TYR A 177 16.24 -38.26 21.79
CA TYR A 177 17.08 -39.37 21.33
C TYR A 177 18.52 -39.22 21.86
N ILE A 178 19.13 -38.04 21.70
CA ILE A 178 20.48 -37.77 22.21
C ILE A 178 20.52 -37.88 23.74
N GLN A 179 19.54 -37.31 24.45
CA GLN A 179 19.44 -37.44 25.91
C GLN A 179 19.44 -38.90 26.36
N LYS A 180 18.59 -39.74 25.75
CA LYS A 180 18.49 -41.16 26.13
C LYS A 180 19.76 -41.95 25.82
N ILE A 181 20.48 -41.58 24.75
CA ILE A 181 21.79 -42.20 24.46
C ILE A 181 22.80 -41.84 25.55
N THR A 182 22.92 -40.55 25.88
CA THR A 182 23.90 -40.09 26.86
C THR A 182 23.63 -40.63 28.26
N ASP A 183 22.37 -40.60 28.70
CA ASP A 183 22.01 -40.90 30.08
C ASP A 183 21.88 -42.41 30.36
N PHE A 184 21.51 -43.23 29.37
CA PHE A 184 21.22 -44.66 29.61
C PHE A 184 22.09 -45.58 28.75
N VAL A 185 22.23 -45.31 27.45
CA VAL A 185 22.95 -46.21 26.55
C VAL A 185 24.45 -46.21 26.81
N LEU A 186 25.06 -45.03 26.99
CA LEU A 186 26.49 -44.91 27.25
C LEU A 186 26.88 -45.41 28.64
N ILE A 187 26.03 -45.19 29.65
CA ILE A 187 26.27 -45.60 31.02
C ILE A 187 26.11 -47.12 31.18
N ASP A 188 24.98 -47.68 30.74
CA ASP A 188 24.67 -49.11 30.90
C ASP A 188 25.27 -50.02 29.80
N GLN A 189 25.93 -49.43 28.79
CA GLN A 189 26.43 -50.09 27.57
C GLN A 189 25.38 -50.99 26.87
N ASN A 190 24.09 -50.64 26.99
CA ASN A 190 22.99 -51.46 26.50
C ASN A 190 22.79 -51.32 24.98
N LYS A 191 23.45 -52.20 24.21
CA LYS A 191 23.35 -52.23 22.73
C LYS A 191 21.95 -52.54 22.21
N ASN A 192 21.12 -53.27 22.96
CA ASN A 192 19.74 -53.56 22.55
C ASN A 192 18.88 -52.30 22.60
N LEU A 193 19.01 -51.50 23.67
CA LEU A 193 18.33 -50.21 23.79
C LEU A 193 18.78 -49.24 22.69
N LEU A 194 20.08 -49.21 22.39
CA LEU A 194 20.63 -48.40 21.29
C LEU A 194 19.99 -48.76 19.95
N ASN A 195 19.95 -50.05 19.60
CA ASN A 195 19.38 -50.51 18.34
C ASN A 195 17.89 -50.17 18.24
N LEU A 196 17.13 -50.40 19.32
CA LEU A 196 15.70 -50.06 19.37
C LEU A 196 15.46 -48.56 19.14
N LEU A 197 16.18 -47.71 19.87
CA LEU A 197 16.07 -46.25 19.73
C LEU A 197 16.50 -45.78 18.34
N SER A 198 17.58 -46.34 17.79
CA SER A 198 18.10 -45.97 16.47
C SER A 198 17.12 -46.28 15.36
N VAL A 199 16.52 -47.48 15.39
CA VAL A 199 15.48 -47.87 14.42
C VAL A 199 14.26 -46.96 14.55
N GLY A 200 13.81 -46.67 15.77
CA GLY A 200 12.74 -45.71 16.02
C GLY A 200 13.04 -44.32 15.46
N MET A 201 14.27 -43.84 15.64
CA MET A 201 14.71 -42.53 15.13
C MET A 201 14.75 -42.48 13.60
N ILE A 202 15.21 -43.54 12.93
CA ILE A 202 15.17 -43.63 11.47
C ILE A 202 13.73 -43.53 10.95
N ILE A 203 12.79 -44.21 11.61
CA ILE A 203 11.37 -44.14 11.25
C ILE A 203 10.82 -42.71 11.44
N ILE A 204 11.14 -42.06 12.56
CA ILE A 204 10.74 -40.67 12.83
C ILE A 204 11.30 -39.72 11.77
N LEU A 205 12.59 -39.84 11.44
CA LEU A 205 13.24 -39.01 10.41
C LEU A 205 12.61 -39.22 9.04
N PHE A 206 12.27 -40.46 8.68
CA PHE A 206 11.56 -40.76 7.44
C PHE A 206 10.21 -40.01 7.37
N PHE A 207 9.39 -40.11 8.43
CA PHE A 207 8.13 -39.36 8.50
C PHE A 207 8.34 -37.85 8.49
N GLN A 208 9.37 -37.36 9.17
CA GLN A 208 9.71 -35.94 9.20
C GLN A 208 10.05 -35.43 7.80
N ILE A 209 10.88 -36.14 7.05
CA ILE A 209 11.24 -35.80 5.66
C ILE A 209 9.99 -35.85 4.77
N PHE A 210 9.17 -36.90 4.89
CA PHE A 210 7.96 -37.06 4.09
C PHE A 210 6.96 -35.92 4.32
N ILE A 211 6.67 -35.58 5.58
CA ILE A 211 5.79 -34.46 5.96
C ILE A 211 6.40 -33.13 5.49
N GLY A 212 7.72 -32.97 5.66
CA GLY A 212 8.48 -31.79 5.25
C GLY A 212 8.42 -31.55 3.73
N ALA A 213 8.58 -32.59 2.93
CA ALA A 213 8.46 -32.53 1.48
C ALA A 213 7.01 -32.24 1.07
N SER A 214 6.04 -32.96 1.64
CA SER A 214 4.62 -32.80 1.33
C SER A 214 4.12 -31.38 1.60
N LYS A 215 4.40 -30.81 2.78
CA LYS A 215 4.00 -29.44 3.11
C LYS A 215 4.64 -28.43 2.15
N SER A 216 5.89 -28.65 1.75
CA SER A 216 6.65 -27.74 0.87
C SER A 216 6.07 -27.73 -0.54
N VAL A 217 5.76 -28.92 -1.09
CA VAL A 217 5.11 -29.04 -2.42
C VAL A 217 3.73 -28.40 -2.42
N LEU A 218 2.93 -28.61 -1.37
CA LEU A 218 1.60 -28.01 -1.23
C LEU A 218 1.66 -26.47 -1.20
N ILE A 219 2.60 -25.91 -0.43
CA ILE A 219 2.81 -24.46 -0.35
C ILE A 219 3.25 -23.92 -1.71
N LEU A 220 4.22 -24.56 -2.36
CA LEU A 220 4.75 -24.12 -3.66
C LEU A 220 3.67 -24.11 -4.75
N ARG A 221 2.91 -25.20 -4.88
CA ARG A 221 1.80 -25.29 -5.85
C ARG A 221 0.72 -24.25 -5.57
N THR A 222 0.44 -23.97 -4.30
CA THR A 222 -0.55 -22.96 -3.92
C THR A 222 -0.05 -21.56 -4.24
N GLY A 223 1.22 -21.26 -3.95
CA GLY A 223 1.87 -19.99 -4.30
C GLY A 223 1.80 -19.73 -5.80
N GLN A 224 2.18 -20.71 -6.62
CA GLN A 224 2.11 -20.61 -8.08
C GLN A 224 0.69 -20.35 -8.59
N LYS A 225 -0.34 -20.97 -7.99
CA LYS A 225 -1.74 -20.72 -8.35
C LYS A 225 -2.19 -19.30 -8.00
N ILE A 226 -1.82 -18.81 -6.82
CA ILE A 226 -2.13 -17.44 -6.39
C ILE A 226 -1.45 -16.43 -7.31
N ASP A 227 -0.16 -16.63 -7.61
CA ASP A 227 0.61 -15.76 -8.52
C ASP A 227 0.01 -15.74 -9.92
N ALA A 228 -0.33 -16.92 -10.48
CA ALA A 228 -0.99 -17.01 -11.78
C ALA A 228 -2.34 -16.28 -11.79
N GLN A 229 -3.17 -16.46 -10.75
CA GLN A 229 -4.45 -15.78 -10.64
C GLN A 229 -4.30 -14.26 -10.52
N LEU A 230 -3.29 -13.78 -9.79
CA LEU A 230 -2.99 -12.36 -9.65
C LEU A 230 -2.51 -11.75 -10.96
N ILE A 231 -1.55 -12.38 -11.62
CA ILE A 231 -0.98 -11.91 -12.89
C ILE A 231 -2.05 -11.92 -13.97
N LEU A 232 -2.72 -13.06 -14.20
CA LEU A 232 -3.77 -13.17 -15.21
C LEU A 232 -4.96 -12.24 -14.90
N GLY A 233 -5.34 -12.12 -13.64
CA GLY A 233 -6.38 -11.19 -13.21
C GLY A 233 -6.02 -9.74 -13.51
N TYR A 234 -4.78 -9.34 -13.22
CA TYR A 234 -4.26 -8.01 -13.54
C TYR A 234 -4.23 -7.77 -15.05
N TYR A 235 -3.66 -8.68 -15.84
CA TYR A 235 -3.63 -8.57 -17.31
C TYR A 235 -5.02 -8.48 -17.92
N LYS A 236 -5.94 -9.37 -17.52
CA LYS A 236 -7.33 -9.36 -18.00
C LYS A 236 -8.06 -8.07 -17.65
N HIS A 237 -7.77 -7.49 -16.49
CA HIS A 237 -8.33 -6.19 -16.12
C HIS A 237 -7.72 -5.06 -16.95
N LEU A 238 -6.38 -5.03 -17.04
CA LEU A 238 -5.63 -4.02 -17.78
C LEU A 238 -6.05 -3.96 -19.26
N LEU A 239 -6.21 -5.11 -19.92
CA LEU A 239 -6.67 -5.19 -21.32
C LEU A 239 -8.13 -4.75 -21.53
N LYS A 240 -8.94 -4.64 -20.46
CA LYS A 240 -10.32 -4.13 -20.52
C LYS A 240 -10.43 -2.65 -20.18
N LEU A 241 -9.33 -2.01 -19.76
CA LEU A 241 -9.35 -0.59 -19.43
C LEU A 241 -9.55 0.24 -20.71
N PRO A 242 -10.29 1.36 -20.63
CA PRO A 242 -10.51 2.23 -21.78
C PRO A 242 -9.18 2.81 -22.27
N GLN A 243 -9.10 3.14 -23.57
CA GLN A 243 -7.90 3.71 -24.21
C GLN A 243 -7.29 4.89 -23.44
N ARG A 244 -8.13 5.70 -22.77
CA ARG A 244 -7.71 6.84 -21.94
C ARG A 244 -6.75 6.47 -20.79
N PHE A 245 -6.69 5.21 -20.39
CA PHE A 245 -5.77 4.74 -19.35
C PHE A 245 -4.32 4.59 -19.86
N PHE A 246 -4.13 4.32 -21.16
CA PHE A 246 -2.83 4.03 -21.80
C PHE A 246 -2.19 5.28 -22.43
#